data_AF-A0A3B1D280-F1
#
_entry.id   AF-A0A3B1D280-F1
#
_cell.length_a   1.000
_cell.length_b   1.000
_cell.length_c   1.000
_cell.angle_alpha   90.00
_cell.angle_beta   90.00
_cell.angle_gamma   90.00
#
_symmetry.space_group_name_H-M   'P 1'
#
loop_
_entity.id
_entity.type
_entity.pdbx_description
1 polymer ?
#
loop_
_entity_poly.entity_id
_entity_poly.type
_entity_poly.pdbx_seq_one_letter_code
_entity_poly.pdbx_strand_id
1 'polypeptide(L)' 'SDVVVSHSRRWEVSPETDVIKALELMLNEDRGRLVVTDGGKVIGLITRNGIARYMQIMGR' A
#
# COMPACT_ATOMS: atom_id res chain seq x y z
N SER A 1 -15.75 -18.58 5.79
CA SER A 1 -14.58 -18.18 6.61
C SER A 1 -14.57 -16.67 6.66
N ASP A 2 -14.98 -16.09 7.77
CA ASP A 2 -15.13 -14.62 7.97
C ASP A 2 -13.78 -13.87 8.09
N VAL A 3 -12.68 -14.56 7.77
CA VAL A 3 -11.32 -14.01 7.79
C VAL A 3 -11.00 -13.27 6.48
N VAL A 4 -11.71 -13.58 5.39
CA VAL A 4 -11.44 -13.00 4.07
C VAL A 4 -12.23 -11.71 3.91
N VAL A 5 -11.51 -10.60 3.71
CA VAL A 5 -12.10 -9.34 3.27
C VAL A 5 -11.99 -9.27 1.75
N SER A 6 -13.13 -9.07 1.06
CA SER A 6 -13.14 -8.89 -0.39
C SER A 6 -12.29 -7.70 -0.80
N HIS A 7 -11.53 -7.88 -1.89
CA HIS A 7 -10.73 -6.81 -2.47
C HIS A 7 -11.61 -5.62 -2.88
N SER A 8 -11.07 -4.42 -2.71
CA SER A 8 -11.75 -3.17 -3.04
C SER A 8 -10.77 -2.23 -3.74
N ARG A 9 -11.19 -1.65 -4.87
CA ARG A 9 -10.36 -0.74 -5.69
C ARG A 9 -9.85 0.48 -4.92
N ARG A 10 -10.52 0.88 -3.84
CA ARG A 10 -10.06 1.98 -2.98
C ARG A 10 -8.77 1.67 -2.21
N TRP A 11 -8.32 0.41 -2.18
CA TRP A 11 -7.04 0.00 -1.57
C TRP A 11 -5.97 -0.33 -2.63
N GLU A 12 -6.20 0.09 -3.87
CA GLU A 12 -5.23 0.00 -4.96
C GLU A 12 -4.46 1.32 -5.08
N VAL A 13 -3.17 1.22 -5.43
CA VAL A 13 -2.32 2.35 -5.81
C VAL A 13 -1.53 2.00 -7.07
N SER A 14 -1.17 3.01 -7.85
CA SER A 14 -0.23 2.88 -8.98
C SER A 14 1.21 2.78 -8.48
N PRO A 15 2.14 2.12 -9.19
CA PRO A 15 3.58 2.20 -8.90
C PRO A 15 4.12 3.64 -8.86
N GLU A 16 3.46 4.57 -9.56
CA GLU A 16 3.82 6.00 -9.60
C GLU A 16 3.15 6.82 -8.49
N THR A 17 2.40 6.18 -7.59
CA THR A 17 1.77 6.88 -6.46
C THR A 17 2.84 7.32 -5.48
N ASP A 18 2.84 8.60 -5.14
CA ASP A 18 3.73 9.13 -4.09
C ASP A 18 3.57 8.35 -2.77
N VAL A 19 4.70 8.04 -2.15
CA VAL A 19 4.73 7.21 -0.94
C VAL A 19 3.99 7.84 0.24
N ILE A 20 4.01 9.16 0.36
CA ILE A 20 3.28 9.90 1.40
C ILE A 20 1.78 9.76 1.16
N LYS A 21 1.32 9.89 -0.08
CA LYS A 21 -0.09 9.68 -0.44
C LYS A 21 -0.54 8.25 -0.17
N ALA A 22 0.31 7.26 -0.41
CA ALA A 22 0.03 5.87 -0.06
C ALA A 22 -0.08 5.68 1.47
N LEU A 23 0.76 6.34 2.27
CA LEU A 23 0.67 6.34 3.74
C LEU A 23 -0.61 7.02 4.24
N GLU A 24 -1.00 8.15 3.67
CA GLU A 24 -2.26 8.84 4.01
C GLU A 24 -3.46 7.95 3.73
N LEU A 25 -3.50 7.28 2.58
CA LEU A 25 -4.57 6.33 2.25
C LEU A 25 -4.64 5.17 3.25
N MET A 26 -3.48 4.63 3.64
CA MET A 26 -3.39 3.59 4.68
C MET A 26 -3.96 4.06 6.03
N LEU A 27 -3.72 5.32 6.41
CA LEU A 27 -4.26 5.89 7.65
C LEU A 27 -5.78 6.12 7.55
N ASN A 28 -6.24 6.73 6.46
CA ASN A 28 -7.65 7.08 6.27
C ASN A 28 -8.56 5.85 6.14
N GLU A 29 -8.06 4.77 5.55
CA GLU A 29 -8.82 3.53 5.37
C GLU A 29 -8.60 2.50 6.51
N ASP A 30 -7.80 2.84 7.52
CA ASP A 30 -7.32 1.92 8.56
C ASP A 30 -6.74 0.60 7.99
N ARG A 31 -5.87 0.74 6.98
CA ARG A 31 -5.22 -0.37 6.28
C ARG A 31 -3.72 -0.33 6.45
N GLY A 32 -3.13 -1.44 6.88
CA GLY A 32 -1.67 -1.54 7.01
C GLY A 32 -0.91 -1.79 5.71
N ARG A 33 -1.62 -2.04 4.60
CA ARG A 33 -1.07 -2.42 3.30
C ARG A 33 -2.00 -2.03 2.18
N LEU A 34 -1.43 -1.74 1.01
CA LEU A 34 -2.15 -1.43 -0.22
C LEU A 34 -1.61 -2.32 -1.34
N VAL A 35 -2.51 -2.68 -2.26
CA VAL A 35 -2.15 -3.45 -3.45
C VAL A 35 -1.62 -2.47 -4.50
N VAL A 36 -0.48 -2.79 -5.12
CA VAL A 36 0.07 -2.00 -6.22
C VAL A 36 -0.42 -2.61 -7.53
N THR A 37 -1.06 -1.80 -8.35
CA THR A 37 -1.62 -2.20 -9.64
C THR A 37 -1.10 -1.35 -10.78
N ASP A 38 -0.86 -1.97 -11.93
CA ASP A 38 -0.57 -1.29 -13.20
C ASP A 38 -1.42 -1.89 -14.32
N GLY A 39 -2.11 -1.04 -15.08
CA GLY A 39 -3.04 -1.48 -16.12
C GLY A 39 -4.12 -2.46 -15.64
N GLY A 40 -4.57 -2.34 -14.38
CA GLY A 40 -5.56 -3.23 -13.76
C GLY A 40 -5.02 -4.60 -13.34
N LYS A 41 -3.71 -4.82 -13.45
CA LYS A 41 -3.03 -6.03 -12.97
C LYS A 41 -2.35 -5.75 -11.64
N VAL A 42 -2.43 -6.70 -10.70
CA VAL A 42 -1.66 -6.64 -9.46
C VAL A 42 -0.19 -6.91 -9.78
N ILE A 43 0.67 -5.95 -9.47
CA ILE A 43 2.12 -6.06 -9.69
C ILE A 43 2.92 -6.10 -8.38
N GLY A 44 2.29 -5.78 -7.25
CA GLY A 44 2.98 -5.81 -5.96
C GLY A 44 2.11 -5.45 -4.77
N LEU A 45 2.78 -5.30 -3.63
CA LEU A 45 2.19 -4.95 -2.35
C LEU A 45 3.10 -3.96 -1.64
N ILE A 46 2.54 -2.87 -1.14
CA ILE A 46 3.26 -1.92 -0.29
C ILE A 46 2.67 -1.93 1.12
N THR A 47 3.52 -1.84 2.13
CA THR A 47 3.13 -1.93 3.55
C THR A 47 3.73 -0.78 4.35
N ARG A 48 3.04 -0.33 5.41
CA ARG A 48 3.58 0.71 6.31
C ARG A 48 4.96 0.36 6.85
N ASN A 49 5.15 -0.89 7.28
CA ASN A 49 6.43 -1.36 7.82
C ASN A 49 7.53 -1.44 6.76
N GLY A 50 7.18 -1.78 5.51
CA GLY A 50 8.13 -1.76 4.39
C GLY A 50 8.64 -0.36 4.11
N ILE A 51 7.75 0.63 4.09
CA ILE A 51 8.12 2.05 3.92
C ILE A 51 9.01 2.50 5.08
N ALA A 52 8.61 2.24 6.33
CA ALA A 52 9.40 2.61 7.51
C ALA A 52 10.80 1.99 7.48
N ARG A 53 10.91 0.70 7.12
CA ARG A 53 12.20 0.02 6.95
C ARG A 53 13.05 0.66 5.85
N TYR A 54 12.46 0.98 4.71
CA TYR A 54 13.17 1.65 3.63
C TYR A 54 13.73 3.01 4.08
N MET A 55 12.93 3.81 4.78
CA MET A 55 13.40 5.09 5.35
C MET A 55 14.54 4.91 6.35
N GLN A 56 14.53 3.87 7.18
CA GLN A 56 15.62 3.56 8.10
C GLN A 56 16.92 3.15 7.39
N ILE A 57 16.80 2.47 6.23
CA ILE A 57 17.95 2.05 5.43
C ILE A 57 18.55 3.24 4.69
N MET A 58 17.71 4.09 4.09
CA MET A 58 18.14 5.22 3.27
C MET A 58 18.50 6.48 4.06
N GLY A 59 17.94 6.65 5.26
CA GLY A 59 18.27 7.75 6.18
C GLY A 59 19.57 7.55 6.96
N ARG A 60 20.40 6.57 6.55
CA ARG A 60 21.75 6.33 7.07
C ARG A 60 22.78 6.76 6.04
#